data_AF-A0A150UUZ6-F1
#
_entry.id   AF-A0A150UUZ6-F1
#
_cell.length_a   1.000
_cell.length_b   1.000
_cell.length_c   1.000
_cell.angle_alpha   90.00
_cell.angle_beta   90.00
_cell.angle_gamma   90.00
#
_symmetry.space_group_name_H-M   'P 1'
#
loop_
_entity.id
_entity.type
_entity.pdbx_description
1 polymer ?
#
loop_
_entity_poly.entity_id
_entity_poly.type
_entity_poly.pdbx_seq_one_letter_code
_entity_poly.pdbx_strand_id
1 'polypeptide(L)'
;MSAGNEYVQLHLQVSPPLPPAPAMAATTPSDIDSASEMEHPRLPNSPSTLGATYQGSYNDEETASPAQMPAPSPAPPAQPAPPAPPEPPTPSAPAPPLLLPHQPNIAPAMARRALKRLRAPTIPSPRKYALLAPAPRIHPLTPSPPPPPSRTFFDLPAEIRIEIYRLALHRVTIQIVPPESTRRCPHALIRTSRQTRHEVLPLIHSGCPIRANVTDFNFAGLLTWLRRIPATEQHHLAKNPDLLIFVTTTEKGTREGGTLRQWLHLRADKCRAQPAWRYSGPPPQKSVASDMRRRVKRMSEEGKRAELGTPFHDGGGRHQREAEFDTLD
;
A
#
# COMPACT_ATOMS: atom_id res chain seq x y z
N MET A 1 16.39 21.38 27.80
CA MET A 1 15.00 20.87 27.77
C MET A 1 14.99 19.61 26.91
N SER A 2 14.83 18.44 27.52
CA SER A 2 14.77 17.16 26.79
C SER A 2 13.32 16.81 26.50
N ALA A 3 12.95 16.70 25.22
CA ALA A 3 11.70 16.06 24.83
C ALA A 3 11.89 14.54 24.93
N GLY A 4 11.07 13.88 25.76
CA GLY A 4 11.09 12.42 25.88
C GLY A 4 10.42 11.78 24.65
N ASN A 5 11.05 10.74 24.11
CA ASN A 5 10.38 9.85 23.17
C ASN A 5 9.43 8.92 23.96
N GLU A 6 8.18 9.33 24.14
CA GLU A 6 7.15 8.41 24.61
C GLU A 6 6.88 7.34 23.56
N TYR A 7 7.17 6.10 23.90
CA TYR A 7 6.75 4.95 23.12
C TYR A 7 5.23 4.78 23.27
N VAL A 8 4.46 5.24 22.29
CA VAL A 8 3.03 4.94 22.21
C VAL A 8 2.86 3.44 21.98
N GLN A 9 2.63 2.73 23.08
CA GLN A 9 2.32 1.31 23.11
C GLN A 9 0.93 1.12 22.48
N LEU A 10 0.89 0.65 21.23
CA LEU A 10 -0.34 0.42 20.48
C LEU A 10 -1.17 -0.67 21.18
N HIS A 11 -2.08 -0.24 22.06
CA HIS A 11 -3.18 -1.07 22.53
C HIS A 11 -4.02 -1.50 21.32
N LEU A 12 -4.26 -2.80 21.17
CA LEU A 12 -5.44 -3.25 20.44
C LEU A 12 -6.65 -2.79 21.24
N GLN A 13 -7.26 -1.70 20.81
CA GLN A 13 -8.51 -1.21 21.38
C GLN A 13 -9.63 -2.13 20.90
N VAL A 14 -9.82 -3.24 21.61
CA VAL A 14 -11.00 -4.10 21.47
C VAL A 14 -12.19 -3.24 21.88
N SER A 15 -13.06 -2.89 20.93
CA SER A 15 -14.29 -2.15 21.23
C SER A 15 -15.11 -2.92 22.27
N PRO A 16 -15.69 -2.25 23.28
CA PRO A 16 -16.62 -2.92 24.18
C PRO A 16 -17.80 -3.50 23.38
N PRO A 17 -18.41 -4.61 23.84
CA PRO A 17 -19.58 -5.18 23.19
C PRO A 17 -20.71 -4.13 23.14
N LEU A 18 -21.43 -4.08 22.02
CA LEU A 18 -22.60 -3.21 21.92
C LEU A 18 -23.63 -3.58 23.00
N PRO A 19 -24.35 -2.60 23.57
CA PRO A 19 -25.50 -2.89 24.40
C PRO A 19 -26.54 -3.67 23.58
N PRO A 20 -27.32 -4.57 24.21
CA PRO A 20 -28.40 -5.28 23.53
C PRO A 20 -29.40 -4.28 22.95
N ALA A 21 -29.84 -4.53 21.71
CA ALA A 21 -30.85 -3.70 21.07
C ALA A 21 -32.14 -3.68 21.90
N PRO A 22 -32.85 -2.54 22.02
CA PRO A 22 -34.14 -2.49 22.69
C PRO A 22 -35.11 -3.44 22.00
N ALA A 23 -35.85 -4.22 22.81
CA ALA A 23 -36.86 -5.12 22.29
C ALA A 23 -37.99 -4.31 21.65
N MET A 24 -38.01 -4.25 20.32
CA MET A 24 -39.09 -3.66 19.54
C MET A 24 -40.38 -4.42 19.87
N ALA A 25 -41.39 -3.70 20.37
CA ALA A 25 -42.68 -4.29 20.68
C ALA A 25 -43.32 -4.87 19.42
N ALA A 26 -43.91 -6.06 19.54
CA ALA A 26 -44.59 -6.71 18.43
C ALA A 26 -45.92 -6.01 18.13
N THR A 27 -45.94 -5.17 17.09
CA THR A 27 -47.20 -4.68 16.51
C THR A 27 -47.89 -5.83 15.78
N THR A 28 -49.07 -6.20 16.24
CA THR A 28 -49.93 -7.23 15.62
C THR A 28 -50.41 -6.80 14.23
N PRO A 29 -50.55 -7.74 13.27
CA PRO A 29 -51.10 -7.43 11.96
C PRO A 29 -52.61 -7.19 12.06
N SER A 30 -53.10 -6.24 11.28
CA SER A 30 -54.54 -6.05 11.00
C SER A 30 -54.79 -6.28 9.51
N ASP A 31 -55.97 -6.81 9.20
CA ASP A 31 -56.34 -7.35 7.89
C ASP A 31 -56.22 -6.34 6.74
N ILE A 32 -55.65 -6.79 5.62
CA ILE A 32 -55.98 -6.29 4.29
C ILE A 32 -56.25 -7.50 3.40
N ASP A 33 -57.53 -7.84 3.30
CA ASP A 33 -58.09 -8.77 2.34
C ASP A 33 -58.36 -8.00 1.03
N SER A 34 -57.71 -8.38 -0.06
CA SER A 34 -58.07 -7.98 -1.44
C SER A 34 -57.24 -8.75 -2.46
N ALA A 35 -57.84 -9.77 -3.06
CA ALA A 35 -57.29 -10.44 -4.21
C ALA A 35 -57.26 -9.50 -5.44
N SER A 36 -56.11 -9.45 -6.13
CA SER A 36 -56.05 -9.00 -7.52
C SER A 36 -55.09 -9.92 -8.28
N GLU A 37 -55.70 -10.85 -9.00
CA GLU A 37 -55.03 -11.83 -9.84
C GLU A 37 -54.47 -11.11 -11.08
N MET A 38 -53.14 -11.00 -11.18
CA MET A 38 -52.48 -10.39 -12.35
C MET A 38 -51.51 -11.41 -12.96
N GLU A 39 -51.91 -11.97 -14.10
CA GLU A 39 -51.12 -12.94 -14.84
C GLU A 39 -49.77 -12.36 -15.29
N HIS A 40 -48.67 -12.98 -14.86
CA HIS A 40 -47.35 -12.69 -15.44
C HIS A 40 -47.09 -13.58 -16.67
N PRO A 41 -46.69 -13.00 -17.82
CA PRO A 41 -46.43 -13.78 -19.03
C PRO A 41 -45.20 -14.67 -18.87
N ARG A 42 -45.33 -15.94 -19.27
CA ARG A 42 -44.22 -16.91 -19.29
C ARG A 42 -43.12 -16.44 -20.24
N LEU A 43 -41.92 -16.20 -19.72
CA LEU A 43 -40.72 -16.02 -20.55
C LEU A 43 -40.33 -17.35 -21.21
N PRO A 44 -39.93 -17.37 -22.49
CA PRO A 44 -39.55 -18.59 -23.19
C PRO A 44 -38.17 -19.10 -22.76
N ASN A 45 -38.06 -20.42 -22.65
CA ASN A 45 -36.80 -21.13 -22.39
C ASN A 45 -35.73 -20.75 -23.43
N SER A 46 -34.57 -20.28 -22.97
CA SER A 46 -33.38 -20.16 -23.82
C SER A 46 -32.60 -21.49 -23.80
N PRO A 47 -32.34 -22.13 -24.96
CA PRO A 47 -31.65 -23.41 -25.00
C PRO A 47 -30.14 -23.27 -24.77
N SER A 48 -29.56 -24.26 -24.09
CA SER A 48 -28.11 -24.41 -23.94
C SER A 48 -27.45 -24.64 -25.29
N THR A 49 -26.57 -23.72 -25.72
CA THR A 49 -25.69 -23.95 -26.88
C THR A 49 -24.33 -24.44 -26.41
N LEU A 50 -24.06 -25.72 -26.72
CA LEU A 50 -22.76 -26.35 -26.54
C LEU A 50 -21.77 -25.91 -27.62
N GLY A 51 -20.48 -25.85 -27.25
CA GLY A 51 -19.35 -26.19 -28.11
C GLY A 51 -19.07 -25.32 -29.35
N ALA A 52 -18.07 -24.45 -29.24
CA ALA A 52 -17.35 -23.92 -30.41
C ALA A 52 -15.83 -24.07 -30.19
N THR A 53 -15.25 -25.12 -30.76
CA THR A 53 -13.81 -25.35 -30.80
C THR A 53 -13.16 -24.33 -31.75
N TYR A 54 -12.34 -23.43 -31.23
CA TYR A 54 -11.67 -22.42 -32.05
C TYR A 54 -10.39 -22.99 -32.68
N GLN A 55 -10.53 -23.71 -33.79
CA GLN A 55 -9.42 -23.93 -34.73
C GLN A 55 -9.39 -22.78 -35.73
N GLY A 56 -8.50 -21.82 -35.50
CA GLY A 56 -8.13 -20.82 -36.50
C GLY A 56 -7.07 -21.38 -37.44
N SER A 57 -7.48 -21.88 -38.61
CA SER A 57 -6.54 -22.14 -39.70
C SER A 57 -5.92 -20.84 -40.17
N TYR A 58 -4.59 -20.81 -40.29
CA TYR A 58 -3.92 -19.87 -41.16
C TYR A 58 -4.21 -20.29 -42.60
N ASN A 59 -4.65 -19.34 -43.43
CA ASN A 59 -4.62 -19.46 -44.88
C ASN A 59 -3.89 -18.25 -45.45
N ASP A 60 -3.20 -18.54 -46.55
CA ASP A 60 -2.20 -17.71 -47.21
C ASP A 60 -2.77 -16.57 -48.08
N GLU A 61 -1.82 -15.74 -48.54
CA GLU A 61 -1.87 -14.94 -49.77
C GLU A 61 -3.04 -13.97 -49.98
N GLU A 62 -2.76 -12.68 -49.78
CA GLU A 62 -3.10 -11.71 -50.83
C GLU A 62 -1.91 -10.79 -51.13
N THR A 63 -1.53 -10.75 -52.41
CA THR A 63 -0.38 -10.00 -52.92
C THR A 63 -0.75 -8.54 -53.15
N ALA A 64 -0.11 -7.61 -52.43
CA ALA A 64 -0.26 -6.18 -52.65
C ALA A 64 1.11 -5.47 -52.77
N SER A 65 1.25 -4.69 -53.84
CA SER A 65 2.41 -3.97 -54.38
C SER A 65 3.49 -3.45 -53.41
N PRO A 66 4.77 -3.42 -53.84
CA PRO A 66 5.85 -2.78 -53.07
C PRO A 66 5.65 -1.26 -53.02
N ALA A 67 5.21 -0.76 -51.87
CA ALA A 67 5.18 0.67 -51.58
C ALA A 67 6.62 1.24 -51.59
N GLN A 68 6.83 2.23 -52.45
CA GLN A 68 8.13 2.80 -52.75
C GLN A 68 8.70 3.52 -51.51
N MET A 69 9.84 3.05 -50.98
CA MET A 69 10.46 3.70 -49.82
C MET A 69 10.90 5.13 -50.17
N PRO A 70 10.50 6.15 -49.39
CA PRO A 70 11.04 7.50 -49.58
C PRO A 70 12.53 7.50 -49.24
N ALA A 71 13.32 8.14 -50.10
CA ALA A 71 14.77 8.23 -49.95
C ALA A 71 15.16 8.92 -48.62
N PRO A 72 16.29 8.56 -47.99
CA PRO A 72 16.76 9.21 -46.78
C PRO A 72 17.01 10.69 -47.04
N SER A 73 16.35 11.55 -46.25
CA SER A 73 16.53 13.00 -46.33
C SER A 73 18.00 13.36 -46.04
N PRO A 74 18.64 14.26 -46.81
CA PRO A 74 20.04 14.60 -46.62
C PRO A 74 20.26 15.21 -45.23
N ALA A 75 21.34 14.77 -44.57
CA ALA A 75 21.69 15.25 -43.24
C ALA A 75 21.86 16.79 -43.24
N PRO A 76 21.30 17.51 -42.25
CA PRO A 76 21.49 18.95 -42.16
C PRO A 76 22.97 19.29 -41.96
N PRO A 77 23.46 20.41 -42.53
CA PRO A 77 24.86 20.81 -42.40
C PRO A 77 25.23 20.99 -40.93
N ALA A 78 26.40 20.48 -40.55
CA ALA A 78 26.90 20.54 -39.19
C ALA A 78 26.97 22.01 -38.71
N GLN A 79 26.27 22.32 -37.62
CA GLN A 79 26.37 23.63 -37.00
C GLN A 79 27.80 23.81 -36.45
N PRO A 80 28.43 24.98 -36.64
CA PRO A 80 29.75 25.25 -36.08
C PRO A 80 29.70 25.16 -34.55
N ALA A 81 30.72 24.50 -33.97
CA ALA A 81 30.78 24.30 -32.53
C ALA A 81 30.76 25.64 -31.78
N PRO A 82 29.99 25.77 -30.68
CA PRO A 82 30.00 26.99 -29.88
C PRO A 82 31.40 27.21 -29.28
N PRO A 83 31.85 28.47 -29.15
CA PRO A 83 33.16 28.79 -28.57
C PRO A 83 33.25 28.26 -27.14
N ALA A 84 34.42 27.74 -26.78
CA ALA A 84 34.68 27.19 -25.46
C ALA A 84 34.42 28.26 -24.37
N PRO A 85 33.76 27.90 -23.25
CA PRO A 85 33.59 28.82 -22.14
C PRO A 85 34.96 29.20 -21.54
N PRO A 86 35.14 30.44 -21.07
CA PRO A 86 36.40 30.87 -20.47
C PRO A 86 36.73 30.04 -19.23
N GLU A 87 38.01 29.72 -19.06
CA GLU A 87 38.50 28.94 -17.92
C GLU A 87 38.16 29.62 -16.59
N PRO A 88 37.71 28.87 -15.56
CA PRO A 88 37.47 29.43 -14.25
C PRO A 88 38.78 29.89 -13.60
N PRO A 89 38.81 31.05 -12.92
CA PRO A 89 40.04 31.58 -12.33
C PRO A 89 40.59 30.64 -11.26
N THR A 90 41.90 30.38 -11.35
CA THR A 90 42.67 29.56 -10.42
C THR A 90 42.47 30.04 -8.98
N PRO A 91 42.06 29.18 -8.02
CA PRO A 91 41.90 29.60 -6.65
C PRO A 91 43.26 29.96 -6.02
N SER A 92 43.39 31.22 -5.59
CA SER A 92 44.56 31.70 -4.84
C SER A 92 44.82 30.85 -3.60
N ALA A 93 46.11 30.71 -3.26
CA ALA A 93 46.58 29.88 -2.16
C ALA A 93 45.92 30.24 -0.81
N PRO A 94 45.61 29.24 0.05
CA PRO A 94 45.08 29.50 1.38
C PRO A 94 46.14 30.17 2.27
N ALA A 95 45.73 31.25 2.94
CA ALA A 95 46.56 31.92 3.94
C ALA A 95 46.88 30.99 5.13
N PRO A 96 48.05 31.14 5.78
CA PRO A 96 48.43 30.31 6.92
C PRO A 96 47.48 30.54 8.12
N PRO A 97 47.11 29.48 8.86
CA PRO A 97 46.21 29.61 10.00
C PRO A 97 46.92 30.30 11.18
N LEU A 98 46.32 31.38 11.69
CA LEU A 98 46.77 32.01 12.93
C LEU A 98 46.50 31.09 14.12
N LEU A 99 47.53 30.88 14.94
CA LEU A 99 47.46 30.14 16.20
C LEU A 99 46.58 30.89 17.20
N LEU A 100 45.41 30.32 17.53
CA LEU A 100 44.59 30.73 18.67
C LEU A 100 44.97 29.89 19.91
N PRO A 101 44.97 30.49 21.12
CA PRO A 101 45.50 29.84 22.31
C PRO A 101 44.60 28.73 22.86
N HIS A 102 45.29 27.77 23.47
CA HIS A 102 44.79 26.57 24.12
C HIS A 102 43.72 26.85 25.21
N GLN A 103 42.47 26.45 24.97
CA GLN A 103 41.39 26.43 25.97
C GLN A 103 41.36 25.07 26.69
N PRO A 104 41.50 25.03 28.04
CA PRO A 104 41.53 23.77 28.77
C PRO A 104 40.13 23.16 28.98
N ASN A 105 39.92 22.02 28.33
CA ASN A 105 39.21 20.84 28.85
C ASN A 105 38.21 21.03 30.03
N ILE A 106 36.93 21.17 29.71
CA ILE A 106 35.83 20.71 30.58
C ILE A 106 34.86 19.86 29.72
N ALA A 107 35.13 18.56 29.65
CA ALA A 107 34.25 17.61 28.96
C ALA A 107 32.99 17.29 29.80
N PRO A 108 31.76 17.36 29.24
CA PRO A 108 30.56 16.95 29.95
C PRO A 108 30.52 15.41 30.14
N ALA A 109 30.50 14.97 31.40
CA ALA A 109 30.70 13.60 31.83
C ALA A 109 29.49 12.65 31.60
N MET A 110 28.90 12.63 30.40
CA MET A 110 27.82 11.68 30.03
C MET A 110 28.07 10.84 28.77
N ALA A 111 29.26 10.90 28.17
CA ALA A 111 29.63 10.13 26.97
C ALA A 111 30.35 8.78 27.24
N ARG A 112 30.14 8.12 28.40
CA ARG A 112 30.86 6.87 28.78
C ARG A 112 29.97 5.62 28.94
N ARG A 113 28.89 5.48 28.16
CA ARG A 113 28.02 4.28 28.16
C ARG A 113 27.72 3.64 26.80
N ALA A 114 28.49 3.96 25.75
CA ALA A 114 28.28 3.46 24.38
C ALA A 114 29.44 2.61 23.79
N LEU A 115 30.45 2.22 24.58
CA LEU A 115 31.59 1.41 24.13
C LEU A 115 31.81 0.18 25.03
N LYS A 116 30.85 -0.76 25.04
CA LYS A 116 31.04 -2.11 25.61
C LYS A 116 29.97 -3.11 25.16
N ARG A 117 29.88 -3.35 23.84
CA ARG A 117 29.37 -4.61 23.23
C ARG A 117 29.54 -4.64 21.71
N LEU A 118 30.76 -4.38 21.24
CA LEU A 118 31.28 -5.15 20.10
C LEU A 118 31.38 -6.61 20.59
N ARG A 119 30.25 -7.33 20.54
CA ARG A 119 30.30 -8.80 20.57
C ARG A 119 31.06 -9.17 19.30
N ALA A 120 32.27 -9.70 19.48
CA ALA A 120 32.99 -10.37 18.40
C ALA A 120 32.00 -11.28 17.65
N PRO A 121 32.12 -11.41 16.32
CA PRO A 121 31.30 -12.36 15.57
C PRO A 121 31.44 -13.69 16.29
N THR A 122 30.34 -14.14 16.90
CA THR A 122 30.34 -15.40 17.62
C THR A 122 30.38 -16.43 16.53
N ILE A 123 31.61 -16.82 16.15
CA ILE A 123 31.90 -17.94 15.27
C ILE A 123 30.93 -19.02 15.72
N PRO A 124 29.95 -19.41 14.88
CA PRO A 124 28.88 -20.28 15.31
C PRO A 124 29.56 -21.53 15.86
N SER A 125 29.48 -21.70 17.19
CA SER A 125 30.21 -22.75 17.90
C SER A 125 30.01 -24.02 17.10
N PRO A 126 31.10 -24.64 16.58
CA PRO A 126 30.98 -25.73 15.62
C PRO A 126 30.05 -26.71 16.28
N ARG A 127 28.84 -26.88 15.69
CA ARG A 127 27.76 -27.62 16.32
C ARG A 127 28.37 -28.97 16.63
N LYS A 128 28.68 -29.24 17.91
CA LYS A 128 29.27 -30.50 18.32
C LYS A 128 28.33 -31.52 17.73
N TYR A 129 28.81 -32.28 16.75
CA TYR A 129 28.01 -33.28 16.07
C TYR A 129 27.51 -34.17 17.20
N ALA A 130 26.24 -33.98 17.57
CA ALA A 130 25.65 -34.68 18.68
C ALA A 130 25.65 -36.12 18.18
N LEU A 131 26.63 -36.89 18.67
CA LEU A 131 26.91 -38.24 18.21
C LEU A 131 25.57 -38.94 18.18
N LEU A 132 25.10 -39.24 16.97
CA LEU A 132 23.72 -39.62 16.73
C LEU A 132 23.48 -40.86 17.58
N ALA A 133 22.75 -40.67 18.70
CA ALA A 133 22.46 -41.76 19.60
C ALA A 133 21.80 -42.84 18.74
N PRO A 134 22.32 -44.09 18.76
CA PRO A 134 21.87 -45.12 17.84
C PRO A 134 20.36 -45.21 17.93
N ALA A 135 19.69 -45.04 16.79
CA ALA A 135 18.25 -44.85 16.75
C ALA A 135 17.57 -45.96 17.59
N PRO A 136 16.71 -45.60 18.56
CA PRO A 136 16.13 -46.58 19.47
C PRO A 136 15.50 -47.70 18.64
N ARG A 137 15.86 -48.95 18.99
CA ARG A 137 15.50 -50.12 18.18
C ARG A 137 13.99 -50.11 17.96
N ILE A 138 13.60 -50.01 16.69
CA ILE A 138 12.20 -50.01 16.29
C ILE A 138 11.66 -51.40 16.61
N HIS A 139 11.04 -51.54 17.78
CA HIS A 139 10.23 -52.70 18.08
C HIS A 139 9.14 -52.80 16.99
N PRO A 140 8.83 -54.01 16.49
CA PRO A 140 7.77 -54.19 15.51
C PRO A 140 6.43 -53.83 16.16
N LEU A 141 6.04 -52.56 16.01
CA LEU A 141 4.76 -52.04 16.44
C LEU A 141 3.68 -52.84 15.71
N THR A 142 2.79 -53.47 16.48
CA THR A 142 1.55 -54.05 15.95
C THR A 142 0.87 -53.01 15.05
N PRO A 143 0.40 -53.39 13.85
CA PRO A 143 -0.09 -52.43 12.87
C PRO A 143 -1.21 -51.60 13.49
N SER A 144 -0.92 -50.33 13.79
CA SER A 144 -1.92 -49.40 14.28
C SER A 144 -3.06 -49.37 13.27
N PRO A 145 -4.33 -49.41 13.71
CA PRO A 145 -5.44 -49.15 12.80
C PRO A 145 -5.18 -47.81 12.08
N PRO A 146 -5.52 -47.72 10.78
CA PRO A 146 -5.28 -46.50 10.02
C PRO A 146 -6.00 -45.34 10.70
N PRO A 147 -5.33 -44.19 10.91
CA PRO A 147 -5.97 -43.05 11.56
C PRO A 147 -7.18 -42.61 10.74
N PRO A 148 -8.29 -42.20 11.40
CA PRO A 148 -9.47 -41.71 10.68
C PRO A 148 -9.08 -40.52 9.80
N PRO A 149 -9.73 -40.33 8.63
CA PRO A 149 -9.38 -39.25 7.70
C PRO A 149 -9.54 -37.89 8.39
N SER A 150 -8.42 -37.22 8.65
CA SER A 150 -8.40 -35.94 9.36
C SER A 150 -8.95 -34.84 8.47
N ARG A 151 -10.16 -34.36 8.76
CA ARG A 151 -10.74 -33.24 8.01
C ARG A 151 -9.96 -31.96 8.29
N THR A 152 -9.55 -31.28 7.23
CA THR A 152 -8.82 -30.01 7.30
C THR A 152 -9.72 -28.83 6.96
N PHE A 153 -9.27 -27.60 7.28
CA PHE A 153 -9.96 -26.38 6.86
C PHE A 153 -10.06 -26.23 5.32
N PHE A 154 -9.14 -26.84 4.57
CA PHE A 154 -9.13 -26.78 3.11
C PHE A 154 -10.13 -27.74 2.46
N ASP A 155 -10.71 -28.66 3.24
CA ASP A 155 -11.75 -29.60 2.79
C ASP A 155 -13.14 -28.94 2.70
N LEU A 156 -13.29 -27.74 3.27
CA LEU A 156 -14.48 -26.89 3.08
C LEU A 156 -14.54 -26.36 1.64
N PRO A 157 -15.73 -26.20 1.02
CA PRO A 157 -15.87 -25.51 -0.26
C PRO A 157 -15.27 -24.09 -0.25
N ALA A 158 -14.80 -23.61 -1.40
CA ALA A 158 -14.08 -22.35 -1.51
C ALA A 158 -14.93 -21.15 -1.09
N GLU A 159 -16.23 -21.21 -1.39
CA GLU A 159 -17.26 -20.25 -1.06
C GLU A 159 -17.34 -20.06 0.47
N ILE A 160 -17.41 -21.18 1.20
CA ILE A 160 -17.46 -21.19 2.67
C ILE A 160 -16.16 -20.64 3.27
N ARG A 161 -14.99 -21.00 2.71
CA ARG A 161 -13.70 -20.41 3.14
C ARG A 161 -13.69 -18.89 2.93
N ILE A 162 -14.21 -18.42 1.79
CA ILE A 162 -14.29 -16.99 1.45
C ILE A 162 -15.21 -16.24 2.44
N GLU A 163 -16.38 -16.77 2.81
CA GLU A 163 -17.23 -16.11 3.81
C GLU A 163 -16.54 -16.05 5.19
N ILE A 164 -15.86 -17.13 5.60
CA ILE A 164 -15.07 -17.14 6.84
C ILE A 164 -13.97 -16.07 6.80
N TYR A 165 -13.28 -15.89 5.67
CA TYR A 165 -12.30 -14.82 5.52
C TYR A 165 -12.93 -13.42 5.54
N ARG A 166 -14.08 -13.21 4.90
CA ARG A 166 -14.80 -11.91 4.94
C ARG A 166 -15.19 -11.53 6.36
N LEU A 167 -15.71 -12.49 7.14
CA LEU A 167 -16.01 -12.30 8.56
C LEU A 167 -14.74 -12.00 9.36
N ALA A 168 -13.64 -12.74 9.13
CA ALA A 168 -12.36 -12.51 9.80
C ALA A 168 -11.67 -11.19 9.40
N LEU A 169 -12.03 -10.60 8.26
CA LEU A 169 -11.57 -9.28 7.80
C LEU A 169 -12.54 -8.15 8.17
N HIS A 170 -13.72 -8.45 8.73
CA HIS A 170 -14.69 -7.43 9.10
C HIS A 170 -14.08 -6.45 10.12
N ARG A 171 -14.12 -5.14 9.80
CA ARG A 171 -13.52 -4.03 10.56
C ARG A 171 -11.97 -4.05 10.67
N VAL A 172 -11.27 -4.91 9.92
CA VAL A 172 -9.81 -4.90 9.88
C VAL A 172 -9.31 -3.70 9.06
N THR A 173 -8.56 -2.80 9.71
CA THR A 173 -7.87 -1.68 9.04
C THR A 173 -6.40 -2.05 8.81
N ILE A 174 -5.93 -1.92 7.57
CA ILE A 174 -4.53 -2.15 7.22
C ILE A 174 -3.76 -0.83 7.33
N GLN A 175 -2.76 -0.79 8.21
CA GLN A 175 -1.86 0.37 8.33
C GLN A 175 -0.55 0.12 7.56
N ILE A 176 -0.22 1.04 6.64
CA ILE A 176 1.05 1.06 5.94
C ILE A 176 2.02 1.92 6.76
N VAL A 177 3.11 1.29 7.20
CA VAL A 177 4.12 1.85 8.09
C VAL A 177 5.42 2.14 7.30
N PRO A 178 6.20 3.18 7.64
CA PRO A 178 7.50 3.47 7.03
C PRO A 178 8.47 2.26 7.02
N PRO A 179 9.39 2.17 6.03
CA PRO A 179 10.17 0.96 5.75
C PRO A 179 11.16 0.57 6.85
N GLU A 180 11.49 1.48 7.76
CA GLU A 180 12.32 1.26 8.96
C GLU A 180 11.64 0.29 9.95
N SER A 181 10.32 0.12 9.86
CA SER A 181 9.54 -0.87 10.61
C SER A 181 9.71 -2.29 10.05
N THR A 182 10.93 -2.81 10.16
CA THR A 182 11.48 -3.99 9.45
C THR A 182 10.51 -5.12 9.02
N ARG A 183 9.60 -5.62 9.89
CA ARG A 183 8.74 -6.79 9.61
C ARG A 183 7.32 -6.73 10.20
N ARG A 184 6.33 -6.23 9.44
CA ARG A 184 4.89 -6.53 9.63
C ARG A 184 4.25 -6.95 8.29
N CYS A 185 3.76 -8.18 8.24
CA CYS A 185 2.85 -8.63 7.18
C CYS A 185 1.47 -8.03 7.51
N PRO A 186 0.74 -7.44 6.54
CA PRO A 186 -0.46 -6.65 6.86
C PRO A 186 -1.59 -7.41 7.57
N HIS A 187 -1.64 -8.74 7.46
CA HIS A 187 -2.56 -9.57 8.24
C HIS A 187 -1.94 -10.92 8.66
N ALA A 188 -2.57 -11.62 9.61
CA ALA A 188 -2.14 -12.96 10.02
C ALA A 188 -2.49 -14.03 8.97
N LEU A 189 -3.69 -13.94 8.35
CA LEU A 189 -4.18 -14.92 7.37
C LEU A 189 -3.24 -15.11 6.18
N ILE A 190 -2.64 -14.04 5.66
CA ILE A 190 -1.68 -14.10 4.54
C ILE A 190 -0.33 -14.77 4.90
N ARG A 191 -0.16 -15.23 6.15
CA ARG A 191 0.99 -15.99 6.65
C ARG A 191 0.70 -17.47 6.92
N THR A 192 -0.57 -17.91 6.89
CA THR A 192 -0.93 -19.29 7.28
C THR A 192 -0.58 -20.31 6.21
N SER A 193 -1.01 -20.09 4.96
CA SER A 193 -0.70 -20.93 3.81
C SER A 193 -0.65 -20.12 2.51
N ARG A 194 -0.11 -20.71 1.43
CA ARG A 194 -0.13 -20.10 0.09
C ARG A 194 -1.56 -19.96 -0.45
N GLN A 195 -2.39 -20.98 -0.23
CA GLN A 195 -3.79 -21.00 -0.68
C GLN A 195 -4.61 -19.92 0.03
N THR A 196 -4.58 -19.86 1.37
CA THR A 196 -5.24 -18.80 2.14
C THR A 196 -4.73 -17.43 1.71
N ARG A 197 -3.43 -17.27 1.43
CA ARG A 197 -2.91 -16.00 0.92
C ARG A 197 -3.54 -15.60 -0.42
N HIS A 198 -3.65 -16.50 -1.40
CA HIS A 198 -4.24 -16.18 -2.70
C HIS A 198 -5.76 -15.91 -2.61
N GLU A 199 -6.47 -16.59 -1.71
CA GLU A 199 -7.91 -16.37 -1.48
C GLU A 199 -8.18 -15.04 -0.72
N VAL A 200 -7.34 -14.70 0.27
CA VAL A 200 -7.54 -13.57 1.19
C VAL A 200 -7.01 -12.24 0.64
N LEU A 201 -5.91 -12.25 -0.10
CA LEU A 201 -5.23 -11.01 -0.51
C LEU A 201 -6.11 -10.11 -1.41
N PRO A 202 -6.87 -10.64 -2.40
CA PRO A 202 -7.84 -9.85 -3.15
C PRO A 202 -8.89 -9.18 -2.26
N LEU A 203 -9.43 -9.90 -1.26
CA LEU A 203 -10.43 -9.40 -0.31
C LEU A 203 -9.86 -8.25 0.54
N ILE A 204 -8.61 -8.37 1.01
CA ILE A 204 -7.92 -7.29 1.73
C ILE A 204 -7.80 -6.06 0.84
N HIS A 205 -7.33 -6.23 -0.40
CA HIS A 205 -7.07 -5.11 -1.30
C HIS A 205 -8.34 -4.40 -1.77
N SER A 206 -9.46 -5.12 -1.99
CA SER A 206 -10.70 -4.51 -2.46
C SER A 206 -11.64 -4.02 -1.36
N GLY A 207 -11.61 -4.61 -0.15
CA GLY A 207 -12.65 -4.38 0.87
C GLY A 207 -12.19 -3.97 2.27
N CYS A 208 -10.89 -4.04 2.60
CA CYS A 208 -10.41 -3.53 3.89
C CYS A 208 -10.02 -2.05 3.76
N PRO A 209 -10.33 -1.18 4.75
CA PRO A 209 -9.77 0.16 4.82
C PRO A 209 -8.23 0.12 4.90
N ILE A 210 -7.55 0.89 4.04
CA ILE A 210 -6.08 0.93 3.97
C ILE A 210 -5.62 2.36 4.25
N ARG A 211 -4.84 2.52 5.32
CA ARG A 211 -4.34 3.83 5.79
C ARG A 211 -2.83 3.90 5.67
N ALA A 212 -2.31 4.86 4.91
CA ALA A 212 -0.89 5.16 4.79
C ALA A 212 -0.53 6.42 5.55
N ASN A 213 0.38 6.31 6.53
CA ASN A 213 0.89 7.48 7.24
C ASN A 213 2.14 8.00 6.50
N VAL A 214 2.07 9.23 6.00
CA VAL A 214 3.14 9.89 5.24
C VAL A 214 3.60 11.13 6.00
N THR A 215 4.80 11.07 6.58
CA THR A 215 5.43 12.20 7.26
C THR A 215 6.36 12.93 6.31
N ASP A 216 6.32 14.26 6.26
CA ASP A 216 7.20 15.13 5.47
C ASP A 216 7.28 14.77 3.97
N PHE A 217 6.13 14.36 3.41
CA PHE A 217 6.00 13.85 2.04
C PHE A 217 6.93 12.66 1.71
N ASN A 218 7.32 11.88 2.73
CA ASN A 218 8.07 10.64 2.52
C ASN A 218 7.15 9.48 2.14
N PHE A 219 7.01 9.22 0.83
CA PHE A 219 6.20 8.12 0.31
C PHE A 219 6.91 6.76 0.28
N ALA A 220 8.12 6.62 0.86
CA ALA A 220 8.90 5.37 0.79
C ALA A 220 8.14 4.13 1.29
N GLY A 221 7.39 4.26 2.39
CA GLY A 221 6.58 3.16 2.94
C GLY A 221 5.47 2.72 1.98
N LEU A 222 4.69 3.67 1.45
CA LEU A 222 3.61 3.42 0.50
C LEU A 222 4.13 2.83 -0.82
N LEU A 223 5.21 3.38 -1.37
CA LEU A 223 5.86 2.87 -2.58
C LEU A 223 6.42 1.45 -2.38
N THR A 224 7.01 1.18 -1.21
CA THR A 224 7.53 -0.17 -0.86
C THR A 224 6.40 -1.17 -0.68
N TRP A 225 5.28 -0.77 -0.10
CA TRP A 225 4.10 -1.61 0.03
C TRP A 225 3.46 -1.91 -1.33
N LEU A 226 3.24 -0.90 -2.18
CA LEU A 226 2.69 -1.10 -3.53
C LEU A 226 3.55 -2.02 -4.40
N ARG A 227 4.89 -1.94 -4.32
CA ARG A 227 5.81 -2.85 -5.03
C ARG A 227 5.68 -4.31 -4.62
N ARG A 228 5.10 -4.62 -3.44
CA ARG A 228 4.85 -5.99 -2.99
C ARG A 228 3.57 -6.59 -3.56
N ILE A 229 2.74 -5.78 -4.23
CA ILE A 229 1.49 -6.20 -4.84
C ILE A 229 1.77 -6.46 -6.33
N PRO A 230 1.64 -7.71 -6.82
CA PRO A 230 1.72 -8.06 -8.23
C PRO A 230 0.90 -7.12 -9.12
N ALA A 231 1.41 -6.74 -10.28
CA ALA A 231 0.72 -5.81 -11.20
C ALA A 231 -0.70 -6.29 -11.57
N THR A 232 -0.87 -7.61 -11.74
CA THR A 232 -2.16 -8.28 -11.96
C THR A 232 -3.17 -8.06 -10.84
N GLU A 233 -2.74 -7.91 -9.59
CA GLU A 233 -3.60 -7.76 -8.41
C GLU A 233 -3.86 -6.28 -8.04
N GLN A 234 -3.12 -5.33 -8.61
CA GLN A 234 -3.26 -3.90 -8.28
C GLN A 234 -4.63 -3.34 -8.67
N HIS A 235 -5.34 -3.96 -9.63
CA HIS A 235 -6.70 -3.60 -10.00
C HIS A 235 -7.72 -3.80 -8.86
N HIS A 236 -7.44 -4.67 -7.87
CA HIS A 236 -8.30 -4.82 -6.69
C HIS A 236 -8.30 -3.56 -5.82
N LEU A 237 -7.19 -2.83 -5.74
CA LEU A 237 -7.12 -1.55 -5.03
C LEU A 237 -8.02 -0.49 -5.70
N ALA A 238 -8.17 -0.51 -7.02
CA ALA A 238 -9.05 0.42 -7.72
C ALA A 238 -10.54 0.21 -7.41
N LYS A 239 -10.91 -0.96 -6.86
CA LYS A 239 -12.27 -1.25 -6.38
C LYS A 239 -12.53 -0.80 -4.93
N ASN A 240 -11.50 -0.34 -4.22
CA ASN A 240 -11.56 0.00 -2.80
C ASN A 240 -11.81 1.50 -2.59
N PRO A 241 -12.93 1.91 -1.97
CA PRO A 241 -13.23 3.32 -1.67
C PRO A 241 -12.50 3.85 -0.42
N ASP A 242 -12.03 2.97 0.46
CA ASP A 242 -11.51 3.29 1.80
C ASP A 242 -9.97 3.35 1.83
N LEU A 243 -9.40 3.95 0.78
CA LEU A 243 -7.97 4.20 0.64
C LEU A 243 -7.62 5.60 1.13
N LEU A 244 -6.85 5.70 2.21
CA LEU A 244 -6.53 6.97 2.87
C LEU A 244 -5.01 7.17 3.00
N ILE A 245 -4.52 8.33 2.56
CA ILE A 245 -3.17 8.82 2.83
C ILE A 245 -3.28 9.93 3.87
N PHE A 246 -2.81 9.66 5.08
CA PHE A 246 -2.72 10.65 6.15
C PHE A 246 -1.36 11.34 6.10
N VAL A 247 -1.34 12.59 5.64
CA VAL A 247 -0.13 13.40 5.45
C VAL A 247 0.11 14.27 6.69
N THR A 248 1.28 14.14 7.30
CA THR A 248 1.72 14.99 8.42
C THR A 248 3.01 15.72 8.03
N THR A 249 3.14 16.99 8.40
CA THR A 249 4.35 17.79 8.13
C THR A 249 4.96 18.27 9.44
N THR A 250 6.26 18.06 9.61
CA THR A 250 7.05 18.58 10.73
C THR A 250 7.74 19.90 10.36
N GLU A 251 8.21 20.65 11.36
CA GLU A 251 8.98 21.89 11.15
C GLU A 251 10.27 21.67 10.36
N LYS A 252 10.87 20.49 10.51
CA LYS A 252 12.16 20.13 9.89
C LYS A 252 11.93 19.55 8.50
N GLY A 253 11.26 20.32 7.66
CA GLY A 253 10.83 19.92 6.32
C GLY A 253 11.95 19.23 5.53
N THR A 254 11.82 17.92 5.35
CA THR A 254 12.84 17.09 4.72
C THR A 254 13.01 17.47 3.26
N ARG A 255 14.25 17.71 2.81
CA ARG A 255 14.53 18.08 1.41
C ARG A 255 14.36 16.93 0.40
N GLU A 256 14.07 15.72 0.88
CA GLU A 256 13.98 14.48 0.07
C GLU A 256 12.68 14.38 -0.74
N GLY A 257 12.48 15.30 -1.68
CA GLY A 257 11.36 15.25 -2.64
C GLY A 257 11.40 14.08 -3.64
N GLY A 258 12.35 13.15 -3.53
CA GLY A 258 12.52 12.02 -4.46
C GLY A 258 11.37 11.02 -4.40
N THR A 259 10.93 10.63 -3.20
CA THR A 259 9.83 9.67 -3.02
C THR A 259 8.49 10.29 -3.44
N LEU A 260 8.26 11.57 -3.14
CA LEU A 260 7.13 12.34 -3.66
C LEU A 260 7.11 12.38 -5.21
N ARG A 261 8.24 12.65 -5.87
CA ARG A 261 8.30 12.63 -7.35
C ARG A 261 7.95 11.24 -7.90
N GLN A 262 8.43 10.18 -7.27
CA GLN A 262 8.12 8.80 -7.67
C GLN A 262 6.64 8.44 -7.45
N TRP A 263 6.04 8.89 -6.35
CA TRP A 263 4.60 8.78 -6.10
C TRP A 263 3.78 9.46 -7.22
N LEU A 264 4.07 10.72 -7.51
CA LEU A 264 3.38 11.48 -8.55
C LEU A 264 3.53 10.85 -9.95
N HIS A 265 4.71 10.31 -10.28
CA HIS A 265 4.90 9.61 -11.56
C HIS A 265 4.04 8.34 -11.67
N LEU A 266 3.98 7.55 -10.59
CA LEU A 266 3.11 6.36 -10.49
C LEU A 266 1.61 6.70 -10.55
N ARG A 267 1.21 7.90 -10.10
CA ARG A 267 -0.17 8.41 -10.21
C ARG A 267 -0.50 9.00 -11.58
N ALA A 268 0.49 9.53 -12.30
CA ALA A 268 0.33 10.07 -13.65
C ALA A 268 0.35 8.99 -14.75
N ASP A 269 0.73 7.74 -14.43
CA ASP A 269 0.73 6.61 -15.34
C ASP A 269 -0.70 6.20 -15.73
N LYS A 270 -1.06 6.42 -17.00
CA LYS A 270 -2.38 6.09 -17.57
C LYS A 270 -2.57 4.58 -17.81
N CYS A 271 -1.49 3.82 -17.94
CA CYS A 271 -1.54 2.38 -18.23
C CYS A 271 -1.77 1.55 -16.95
N ARG A 272 -1.68 2.19 -15.79
CA ARG A 272 -1.82 1.55 -14.47
C ARG A 272 -3.17 1.87 -13.87
N ALA A 273 -3.84 0.86 -13.30
CA ALA A 273 -5.04 1.07 -12.50
C ALA A 273 -4.77 2.08 -11.38
N GLN A 274 -5.53 3.18 -11.36
CA GLN A 274 -5.37 4.27 -10.41
C GLN A 274 -6.37 4.13 -9.26
N PRO A 275 -5.93 3.78 -8.03
CA PRO A 275 -6.84 3.68 -6.90
C PRO A 275 -7.31 5.06 -6.44
N ALA A 276 -8.51 5.13 -5.86
CA ALA A 276 -9.12 6.38 -5.39
C ALA A 276 -8.56 6.82 -4.03
N TRP A 277 -7.24 7.10 -3.96
CA TRP A 277 -6.58 7.56 -2.74
C TRP A 277 -7.14 8.91 -2.29
N ARG A 278 -7.76 8.92 -1.11
CA ARG A 278 -8.19 10.13 -0.40
C ARG A 278 -7.00 10.66 0.41
N TYR A 279 -6.83 11.96 0.45
CA TYR A 279 -5.81 12.62 1.27
C TYR A 279 -6.47 13.27 2.49
N SER A 280 -5.81 13.20 3.64
CA SER A 280 -6.23 13.83 4.90
C SER A 280 -5.01 14.17 5.75
N GLY A 281 -5.16 15.06 6.72
CA GLY A 281 -4.07 15.47 7.60
C GLY A 281 -4.32 16.82 8.27
N PRO A 282 -3.51 17.20 9.27
CA PRO A 282 -3.48 18.59 9.74
C PRO A 282 -3.06 19.55 8.61
N PRO A 283 -3.51 20.82 8.62
CA PRO A 283 -3.11 21.79 7.63
C PRO A 283 -1.58 22.00 7.68
N PRO A 284 -0.87 21.94 6.53
CA PRO A 284 0.58 22.07 6.49
C PRO A 284 1.00 23.50 6.82
N GLN A 285 2.22 23.65 7.34
CA GLN A 285 2.77 24.96 7.69
C GLN A 285 2.79 25.92 6.49
N LYS A 286 2.60 27.22 6.73
CA LYS A 286 2.49 28.25 5.66
C LYS A 286 3.66 28.23 4.67
N SER A 287 4.88 27.97 5.16
CA SER A 287 6.11 27.79 4.38
C SER A 287 6.01 26.58 3.43
N VAL A 288 5.67 25.41 3.98
CA VAL A 288 5.48 24.15 3.25
C VAL A 288 4.35 24.27 2.22
N ALA A 289 3.21 24.84 2.60
CA ALA A 289 2.08 25.09 1.70
C ALA A 289 2.45 26.04 0.55
N SER A 290 3.26 27.07 0.82
CA SER A 290 3.79 27.98 -0.20
C SER A 290 4.75 27.27 -1.16
N ASP A 291 5.65 26.43 -0.65
CA ASP A 291 6.54 25.63 -1.49
C ASP A 291 5.77 24.62 -2.35
N MET A 292 4.77 23.91 -1.79
CA MET A 292 3.91 23.02 -2.57
C MET A 292 3.18 23.77 -3.69
N ARG A 293 2.55 24.92 -3.40
CA ARG A 293 1.92 25.76 -4.46
C ARG A 293 2.92 26.20 -5.53
N ARG A 294 4.15 26.56 -5.16
CA ARG A 294 5.23 26.88 -6.11
C ARG A 294 5.63 25.67 -6.96
N ARG A 295 5.65 24.46 -6.39
CA ARG A 295 5.90 23.20 -7.13
C ARG A 295 4.76 22.89 -8.11
N VAL A 296 3.49 22.97 -7.68
CA VAL A 296 2.31 22.81 -8.56
C VAL A 296 2.39 23.76 -9.76
N LYS A 297 2.67 25.05 -9.53
CA LYS A 297 2.76 26.06 -10.60
C LYS A 297 3.88 25.79 -11.62
N ARG A 298 4.96 25.10 -11.23
CA ARG A 298 6.09 24.74 -12.09
C ARG A 298 5.94 23.36 -12.75
N MET A 299 4.85 22.65 -12.49
CA MET A 299 4.64 21.28 -12.94
C MET A 299 3.88 21.27 -14.27
N SER A 300 4.54 20.83 -15.34
CA SER A 300 3.95 20.75 -16.69
C SER A 300 2.97 19.57 -16.85
N GLU A 301 3.21 18.46 -16.14
CA GLU A 301 2.37 17.26 -16.21
C GLU A 301 1.07 17.44 -15.44
N GLU A 302 -0.04 17.50 -16.17
CA GLU A 302 -1.38 17.74 -15.61
C GLU A 302 -1.81 16.70 -14.55
N GLY A 303 -1.55 15.41 -14.78
CA GLY A 303 -1.88 14.36 -13.80
C GLY A 303 -1.16 14.55 -12.46
N LYS A 304 0.14 14.90 -12.50
CA LYS A 304 0.91 15.21 -11.29
C LYS A 304 0.44 16.51 -10.63
N ARG A 305 0.01 17.50 -11.42
CA ARG A 305 -0.55 18.78 -10.97
C ARG A 305 -1.88 18.59 -10.22
N ALA A 306 -2.77 17.74 -10.74
CA ALA A 306 -4.04 17.41 -10.10
C ALA A 306 -3.86 16.74 -8.73
N GLU A 307 -2.98 15.72 -8.65
CA GLU A 307 -2.67 15.00 -7.41
C GLU A 307 -2.06 15.88 -6.30
N LEU A 308 -1.31 16.92 -6.65
CA LEU A 308 -0.64 17.80 -5.68
C LEU A 308 -1.41 19.11 -5.42
N GLY A 309 -2.40 19.44 -6.25
CA GLY A 309 -3.30 20.59 -6.07
C GLY A 309 -4.51 20.30 -5.19
N THR A 310 -5.00 19.06 -5.16
CA THR A 310 -6.19 18.63 -4.38
C THR A 310 -6.01 18.48 -2.86
N PRO A 311 -4.87 18.04 -2.27
CA PRO A 311 -4.88 17.47 -0.91
C PRO A 311 -4.97 18.48 0.23
N PHE A 312 -4.91 19.78 -0.07
CA PHE A 312 -4.98 20.87 0.91
C PHE A 312 -6.03 21.91 0.53
N HIS A 313 -7.01 21.55 -0.30
CA HIS A 313 -8.14 22.44 -0.51
C HIS A 313 -9.01 22.42 0.74
N ASP A 314 -9.06 23.60 1.37
CA ASP A 314 -9.53 23.87 2.71
C ASP A 314 -10.82 23.11 3.05
N GLY A 315 -10.69 22.06 3.87
CA GLY A 315 -11.81 21.38 4.52
C GLY A 315 -12.43 22.23 5.63
N GLY A 316 -12.48 23.55 5.43
CA GLY A 316 -13.10 24.54 6.30
C GLY A 316 -14.60 24.25 6.37
N GLY A 317 -14.99 23.49 7.39
CA GLY A 317 -16.32 22.90 7.48
C GLY A 317 -17.44 23.94 7.53
N ARG A 318 -18.31 23.93 6.51
CA ARG A 318 -19.64 24.57 6.55
C ARG A 318 -20.82 23.71 6.06
N HIS A 319 -20.60 22.52 5.50
CA HIS A 319 -21.68 21.73 4.86
C HIS A 319 -21.84 20.27 5.33
N GLN A 320 -21.47 19.95 6.57
CA GLN A 320 -21.74 18.62 7.18
C GLN A 320 -22.25 18.73 8.64
N ARG A 321 -23.09 19.72 8.96
CA ARG A 321 -23.72 19.85 10.29
C ARG A 321 -25.21 20.22 10.32
N GLU A 322 -25.91 20.19 9.18
CA GLU A 322 -27.33 20.61 9.08
C GLU A 322 -28.21 19.58 8.34
N ALA A 323 -27.81 18.30 8.30
CA ALA A 323 -28.55 17.24 7.59
C ALA A 323 -29.01 16.07 8.49
N GLU A 324 -29.04 16.28 9.82
CA GLU A 324 -29.32 15.21 10.80
C GLU A 324 -30.17 15.73 11.98
N PHE A 325 -31.10 16.65 11.74
CA PHE A 325 -32.03 17.13 12.80
C PHE A 325 -33.49 17.35 12.41
N ASP A 326 -33.87 17.27 11.13
CA ASP A 326 -35.27 17.38 10.67
C ASP A 326 -35.81 16.03 10.14
N THR A 327 -36.00 15.04 11.04
CA THR A 327 -36.88 13.88 10.78
C THR A 327 -37.44 13.29 12.08
N LEU A 328 -38.19 14.09 12.84
CA LEU A 328 -39.08 13.63 13.91
C LEU A 328 -40.37 14.46 13.91
N ASP A 329 -41.33 14.00 13.11
CA ASP A 329 -42.79 14.15 13.27
C ASP A 329 -43.43 12.92 12.60
#